data_AF-E9CQW2-F1
#
_entry.id   AF-E9CQW2-F1
#
_cell.length_a   1.000
_cell.length_b   1.000
_cell.length_c   1.000
_cell.angle_alpha   90.00
_cell.angle_beta   90.00
_cell.angle_gamma   90.00
#
_symmetry.space_group_name_H-M   'P 1'
#
loop_
_entity.id
_entity.type
_entity.pdbx_description
1 polymer ?
#
loop_
_entity_poly.entity_id
_entity_poly.type
_entity_poly.pdbx_seq_one_letter_code
_entity_poly.pdbx_strand_id
1 'polypeptide(L)' 'SWKRLSPSCPRRWPVQKKIEAACWAHARRKIHDVYISTQTATAEEALKRIGELYVIEEEIRGRPEAE' A
#
# COMPACT_ATOMS: atom_id res chain seq x y z
N SER A 1 -30.67 -12.86 22.20
CA SER A 1 -31.70 -13.54 21.39
C SER A 1 -32.02 -12.77 20.08
N TRP A 2 -31.01 -12.37 19.29
CA TRP A 2 -31.23 -11.67 18.00
C TRP A 2 -30.26 -12.18 16.92
N LYS A 3 -29.98 -13.47 16.94
CA LYS A 3 -29.46 -14.17 15.76
C LYS A 3 -30.64 -14.93 15.17
N ARG A 4 -30.87 -14.75 13.87
CA ARG A 4 -31.71 -15.54 12.94
C ARG A 4 -32.86 -14.69 12.36
N LEU A 5 -32.95 -14.67 11.03
CA LEU A 5 -34.04 -14.18 10.17
C LEU A 5 -33.87 -12.79 9.50
N SER A 6 -32.81 -12.62 8.70
CA SER A 6 -32.99 -11.94 7.41
C SER A 6 -32.44 -12.83 6.30
N PRO A 7 -33.28 -13.33 5.36
CA PRO A 7 -32.85 -14.21 4.28
C PRO A 7 -32.05 -13.52 3.17
N SER A 8 -31.90 -12.20 3.23
CA SER A 8 -31.41 -11.36 2.14
C SER A 8 -29.92 -10.99 2.21
N CYS A 9 -29.16 -11.50 3.18
CA CYS A 9 -27.72 -11.21 3.25
C CYS A 9 -26.93 -12.36 2.60
N PRO A 10 -26.42 -12.20 1.35
CA PRO A 10 -25.62 -13.24 0.71
C PRO A 10 -24.34 -13.46 1.51
N ARG A 11 -24.27 -14.61 2.19
CA ARG A 11 -23.17 -14.98 3.08
C ARG A 11 -22.01 -15.61 2.31
N ARG A 12 -21.57 -14.97 1.24
CA ARG A 12 -20.38 -15.39 0.48
C ARG A 12 -19.85 -14.23 -0.34
N TRP A 13 -19.05 -13.36 0.29
CA TRP A 13 -18.19 -12.49 -0.50
C TRP A 13 -17.24 -13.39 -1.29
N PRO A 14 -17.12 -13.25 -2.62
CA PRO A 14 -16.03 -13.91 -3.33
C PRO A 14 -14.75 -13.42 -2.66
N VAL A 15 -13.83 -14.34 -2.36
CA VAL A 15 -12.46 -14.00 -2.01
C VAL A 15 -11.92 -13.22 -3.20
N GLN A 16 -12.01 -11.89 -3.12
CA GLN A 16 -11.55 -11.01 -4.17
C GLN A 16 -10.06 -11.28 -4.27
N LYS A 17 -9.63 -11.90 -5.37
CA LYS A 17 -8.23 -11.97 -5.73
C LYS A 17 -7.80 -10.51 -5.91
N LYS A 18 -7.27 -9.92 -4.84
CA LYS A 18 -6.69 -8.58 -4.87
C LYS A 18 -5.50 -8.68 -5.82
N ILE A 19 -5.67 -8.17 -7.03
CA ILE A 19 -4.54 -7.79 -7.85
C ILE A 19 -3.91 -6.65 -7.06
N GLU A 20 -2.73 -6.86 -6.50
CA GLU A 20 -1.98 -5.76 -5.93
C GLU A 20 -1.68 -4.82 -7.09
N ALA A 21 -2.46 -3.74 -7.20
CA ALA A 21 -2.01 -2.59 -7.96
C ALA A 21 -0.61 -2.27 -7.42
N ALA A 22 0.39 -2.21 -8.30
CA ALA A 22 1.76 -1.91 -7.94
C ALA A 22 1.81 -0.50 -7.31
N CYS A 23 1.55 -0.43 -6.01
CA CYS A 23 1.45 0.80 -5.25
C CYS A 23 2.68 0.89 -4.36
N TRP A 24 3.32 2.05 -4.38
CA TRP A 24 4.52 2.34 -3.59
C TRP A 24 4.30 2.09 -2.09
N ALA A 25 3.07 2.26 -1.60
CA ALA A 25 2.69 1.92 -0.23
C ALA A 25 2.83 0.42 0.10
N HIS A 26 2.47 -0.49 -0.82
CA HIS A 26 2.70 -1.93 -0.62
C HIS A 26 4.17 -2.30 -0.78
N ALA A 27 4.86 -1.73 -1.77
CA ALA A 27 6.28 -1.97 -1.99
C ALA A 27 7.11 -1.59 -0.76
N ARG A 28 6.88 -0.40 -0.19
CA ARG A 28 7.56 0.08 1.03
C ARG A 28 7.39 -0.88 2.21
N ARG A 29 6.17 -1.41 2.43
CA ARG A 29 5.91 -2.38 3.51
C ARG A 29 6.76 -3.65 3.34
N LYS A 30 6.79 -4.22 2.13
CA LYS A 30 7.60 -5.42 1.85
C LYS A 30 9.09 -5.18 2.02
N ILE A 31 9.59 -4.03 1.56
CA ILE A 31 11.02 -3.67 1.70
C ILE A 31 11.37 -3.48 3.18
N HIS A 32 10.47 -2.88 3.97
CA HIS A 32 10.66 -2.72 5.40
C HIS A 32 10.71 -4.07 6.14
N ASP A 33 9.88 -5.04 5.77
CA ASP A 33 9.93 -6.40 6.33
C ASP A 33 11.29 -7.08 6.04
N VAL A 34 11.83 -6.88 4.83
CA VAL A 34 13.17 -7.36 4.46
C VAL A 34 14.26 -6.62 5.24
N TYR A 35 14.12 -5.31 5.43
CA TYR A 35 15.06 -4.51 6.22
C TYR A 35 15.08 -4.96 7.69
N ILE A 36 13.93 -5.20 8.33
CA ILE A 36 13.89 -5.70 9.71
C ILE A 36 14.55 -7.08 9.83
N SER A 37 14.32 -7.96 8.86
CA SER A 37 14.82 -9.34 8.92
C SER A 37 16.30 -9.47 8.58
N THR A 38 16.82 -8.70 7.62
CA THR A 38 18.18 -8.87 7.08
C THR A 38 19.07 -7.65 7.22
N GLN A 39 18.51 -6.47 7.48
CA GLN A 39 19.23 -5.19 7.61
C GLN A 39 20.23 -4.94 6.48
N THR A 40 19.83 -5.28 5.26
CA THR A 40 20.68 -5.11 4.08
C THR A 40 20.76 -3.65 3.65
N ALA A 41 21.96 -3.21 3.25
CA ALA A 41 22.19 -1.85 2.74
C ALA A 41 21.26 -1.51 1.55
N THR A 42 20.96 -2.50 0.71
CA THR A 42 20.04 -2.33 -0.42
C THR A 42 18.61 -2.06 0.03
N ALA A 43 18.12 -2.69 1.10
CA ALA A 43 16.77 -2.42 1.61
C ALA A 43 16.68 -1.04 2.25
N GLU A 44 17.73 -0.59 2.94
CA GLU A 44 17.83 0.77 3.47
C GLU A 44 17.81 1.82 2.35
N GLU A 45 18.62 1.61 1.31
CA GLU A 45 18.68 2.51 0.15
C GLU A 45 17.35 2.56 -0.60
N ALA A 46 16.68 1.41 -0.74
CA ALA A 46 15.34 1.36 -1.34
C ALA A 46 14.30 2.14 -0.52
N LEU A 47 14.33 2.04 0.82
CA LEU A 47 13.46 2.85 1.68
C LEU A 47 13.74 4.34 1.56
N LYS A 48 15.02 4.72 1.46
CA LYS A 48 15.44 6.12 1.27
C LYS A 48 14.91 6.70 -0.05
N ARG A 49 15.10 5.99 -1.17
CA ARG A 49 14.61 6.41 -2.49
C ARG A 49 13.09 6.55 -2.54
N ILE A 50 12.36 5.64 -1.88
CA ILE A 50 10.89 5.76 -1.76
C ILE A 50 10.52 7.00 -0.95
N GLY A 51 11.28 7.35 0.08
CA GLY A 51 11.09 8.60 0.84
C GLY A 51 11.31 9.84 -0.02
N GLU A 52 12.39 9.87 -0.80
CA GLU A 52 12.70 10.97 -1.74
C GLU A 52 11.58 11.18 -2.77
N LEU A 53 10.98 10.10 -3.28
CA LEU A 53 9.83 10.17 -4.17
C LEU A 53 8.64 10.87 -3.52
N TYR A 54 8.32 10.55 -2.27
CA TYR A 54 7.21 11.19 -1.55
C TYR A 54 7.45 12.68 -1.29
N VAL A 55 8.69 13.09 -1.08
CA VAL A 55 9.05 14.52 -0.98
C VAL A 55 8.77 15.24 -2.30
N ILE A 56 9.17 14.66 -3.43
CA ILE A 56 8.88 15.22 -4.76
C ILE A 56 7.37 15.26 -5.02
N GLU A 57 6.63 14.20 -4.67
CA GLU A 57 5.17 14.18 -4.80
C GLU A 57 4.53 15.30 -3.97
N GLU A 58 5.05 15.61 -2.78
CA GLU A 58 4.59 16.71 -1.95
C GLU A 58 4.92 18.08 -2.57
N GLU A 59 6.13 18.27 -3.11
CA GLU A 59 6.54 19.52 -3.76
C GLU A 59 5.72 19.88 -5.01
N ILE A 60 5.25 18.87 -5.73
CA ILE A 60 4.39 19.02 -6.91
C ILE A 60 2.94 19.25 -6.49
N ARG A 61 2.53 18.75 -5.31
CA ARG A 61 1.14 18.80 -4.86
C ARG A 61 0.68 20.24 -4.68
N GLY A 62 -0.29 20.65 -5.50
CA GLY A 62 -0.85 22.01 -5.48
C GLY A 62 -0.18 22.98 -6.43
N ARG A 63 0.81 22.54 -7.23
CA ARG A 63 1.19 23.29 -8.43
C ARG A 63 0.12 23.11 -9.50
N PRO A 64 -0.28 24.17 -10.22
CA PRO A 64 -1.08 23.99 -11.43
C PRO A 64 -0.28 23.14 -12.41
N GLU A 65 -0.95 22.21 -13.11
CA GLU A 65 -0.32 21.58 -14.28
C GLU A 65 0.15 22.70 -15.20
N ALA A 66 1.45 22.76 -15.46
CA ALA A 66 1.98 23.70 -16.44
C ALA A 66 1.37 23.34 -17.80
N GLU A 67 0.65 24.29 -18.38
CA GLU A 67 0.09 24.23 -19.74
C GLU A 67 1.19 24.09 -20.80
#